data_AF-A0AAD5DKK2-F1
#
_entry.id   AF-A0AAD5DKK2-F1
#
_cell.length_a   1.000
_cell.length_b   1.000
_cell.length_c   1.000
_cell.angle_alpha   90.00
_cell.angle_beta   90.00
_cell.angle_gamma   90.00
#
_symmetry.space_group_name_H-M   'P 1'
#
loop_
_entity.id
_entity.type
_entity.pdbx_description
1 polymer ?
#
loop_
_entity_poly.entity_id
_entity_poly.type
_entity_poly.pdbx_seq_one_letter_code
_entity_poly.pdbx_strand_id
1 'polypeptide(L)'
;MQQEKVALKFWQAEGVLHYNCVDTGPTKEWGFPGPGVTVTQTKPYVTTPLAEPEFDAVLIDGRFRVACALKILNFLTEGSVVMIHDWKQRKDKYGPPLLEFYEMIEQADKLAVLRRRPDWDKDAAAAKLEEYYADPA
;
A
#
# COMPACT_ATOMS: atom_id res chain seq x y z
N MET A 1 -2.18 -23.11 12.91
CA MET A 1 -0.81 -22.56 13.01
C MET A 1 0.29 -23.40 12.34
N GLN A 2 0.46 -24.71 12.60
CA GLN A 2 1.60 -25.45 12.01
C GLN A 2 1.37 -25.89 10.55
N GLN A 3 0.12 -26.20 10.17
CA GLN A 3 -0.25 -26.53 8.78
C GLN A 3 -0.26 -25.29 7.85
N GLU A 4 -0.64 -24.11 8.34
CA GLU A 4 -0.64 -22.87 7.55
C GLU A 4 0.77 -22.45 7.10
N LYS A 5 1.78 -22.69 7.96
CA LYS A 5 3.19 -22.45 7.62
C LYS A 5 3.71 -23.41 6.54
N VAL A 6 3.08 -24.58 6.35
CA VAL A 6 3.44 -25.52 5.28
C VAL A 6 2.95 -24.99 3.93
N ALA A 7 1.72 -24.47 3.87
CA ALA A 7 1.16 -23.90 2.65
C ALA A 7 1.95 -22.68 2.15
N LEU A 8 2.29 -21.73 3.02
CA LEU A 8 3.05 -20.52 2.60
C LEU A 8 4.44 -20.87 2.06
N LYS A 9 5.14 -21.82 2.71
CA LYS A 9 6.44 -22.30 2.23
C LYS A 9 6.34 -23.04 0.91
N PHE A 10 5.27 -23.81 0.71
CA PHE A 10 4.97 -24.47 -0.56
C PHE A 10 4.77 -23.44 -1.67
N TRP A 11 3.87 -22.46 -1.50
CA TRP A 11 3.63 -21.42 -2.52
C TRP A 11 4.86 -20.57 -2.80
N GLN A 12 5.72 -20.34 -1.80
CA GLN A 12 7.00 -19.69 -2.01
C GLN A 12 7.96 -20.55 -2.84
N ALA A 13 8.02 -21.85 -2.59
CA ALA A 13 8.86 -22.79 -3.37
C ALA A 13 8.37 -22.94 -4.81
N GLU A 14 7.05 -22.89 -5.04
CA GLU A 14 6.44 -22.89 -6.37
C GLU A 14 6.57 -21.55 -7.12
N GLY A 15 7.16 -20.53 -6.48
CA GLY A 15 7.31 -19.21 -7.10
C GLY A 15 5.98 -18.46 -7.30
N VAL A 16 4.95 -18.80 -6.53
CA VAL A 16 3.65 -18.12 -6.56
C VAL A 16 3.61 -17.01 -5.49
N LEU A 17 4.29 -17.21 -4.37
CA LEU A 17 4.36 -16.27 -3.27
C LEU A 17 5.77 -15.69 -3.14
N HIS A 18 5.91 -14.40 -3.41
CA HIS A 18 7.16 -13.68 -3.27
C HIS A 18 7.11 -12.77 -2.05
N TYR A 19 7.96 -13.03 -1.06
CA TYR A 19 8.16 -12.11 0.06
C TYR A 19 9.29 -11.14 -0.26
N ASN A 20 8.95 -9.85 -0.26
CA ASN A 20 9.94 -8.78 -0.30
C ASN A 20 10.05 -8.15 1.10
N CYS A 21 11.12 -8.50 1.82
CA CYS A 21 11.37 -7.95 3.15
C CYS A 21 12.19 -6.67 3.01
N VAL A 22 11.61 -5.54 3.41
CA VAL A 22 12.27 -4.25 3.39
C VAL A 22 12.65 -3.87 4.82
N ASP A 23 13.95 -3.79 5.09
CA ASP A 23 14.45 -3.28 6.38
C ASP A 23 14.20 -1.77 6.46
N THR A 24 13.42 -1.36 7.46
CA THR A 24 13.06 0.04 7.74
C THR A 24 13.62 0.51 9.07
N GLY A 25 14.58 -0.23 9.64
CA GLY A 25 15.09 -0.04 10.98
C GLY A 25 14.22 -0.71 12.06
N PRO A 26 14.52 -0.46 13.35
CA PRO A 26 13.75 -1.01 14.46
C PRO A 26 12.28 -0.64 14.37
N THR A 27 11.38 -1.59 14.62
CA THR A 27 9.94 -1.38 14.60
C THR A 27 9.30 -1.59 15.97
N LYS A 28 8.12 -0.99 16.15
CA LYS A 28 7.19 -1.22 17.26
C LYS A 28 6.07 -2.16 16.79
N GLU A 29 5.01 -2.25 17.59
CA GLU A 29 3.78 -2.96 17.21
C GLU A 29 3.30 -2.56 15.81
N TRP A 30 2.81 -3.53 15.04
CA TRP A 30 2.25 -3.32 13.70
C TRP A 30 3.22 -2.71 12.66
N GLY A 31 4.53 -2.83 12.91
CA GLY A 31 5.57 -2.32 12.02
C GLY A 31 5.75 -0.81 12.09
N PHE A 32 5.20 -0.12 13.11
CA PHE A 32 5.44 1.31 13.29
C PHE A 32 6.93 1.60 13.46
N PRO A 33 7.47 2.68 12.85
CA PRO A 33 8.86 3.05 13.05
C PRO A 33 9.23 3.23 14.54
N GLY A 34 10.35 2.66 14.93
CA GLY A 34 10.93 2.78 16.27
C GLY A 34 11.48 4.18 16.57
N PRO A 35 11.83 4.46 17.83
CA PRO A 35 12.47 5.73 18.19
C PRO A 35 13.76 5.94 17.39
N GLY A 36 13.93 7.12 16.80
CA GLY A 36 15.12 7.48 16.03
C GLY A 36 15.16 6.98 14.58
N VAL A 37 14.17 6.21 14.13
CA VAL A 37 14.05 5.82 12.72
C VAL A 37 13.68 7.04 11.87
N THR A 38 14.44 7.23 10.79
CA THR A 38 14.29 8.38 9.88
C THR A 38 13.43 8.05 8.66
N VAL A 39 12.89 9.08 8.00
CA VAL A 39 12.15 8.92 6.73
C VAL A 39 13.02 8.25 5.66
N THR A 40 14.32 8.54 5.61
CA THR A 40 15.25 7.89 4.68
C THR A 40 15.30 6.37 4.87
N GLN A 41 15.18 5.88 6.11
CA GLN A 41 15.14 4.44 6.40
C GLN A 41 13.79 3.81 6.02
N THR A 42 12.68 4.54 6.16
CA THR A 42 11.34 3.99 5.91
C THR A 42 10.86 4.16 4.47
N LYS A 43 11.34 5.18 3.75
CA LYS A 43 10.95 5.47 2.35
C LYS A 43 11.07 4.25 1.42
N PRO A 44 12.11 3.38 1.53
CA PRO A 44 12.17 2.12 0.80
C PRO A 44 10.95 1.21 0.93
N TYR A 45 10.22 1.22 2.05
CA TYR A 45 8.99 0.43 2.21
C TYR A 45 7.95 0.73 1.13
N VAL A 46 7.89 2.00 0.70
CA VAL A 46 6.98 2.48 -0.35
C VAL A 46 7.66 2.42 -1.73
N THR A 47 8.96 2.69 -1.81
CA THR A 47 9.65 2.91 -3.10
C THR A 47 10.34 1.69 -3.67
N THR A 48 10.44 0.59 -2.90
CA THR A 48 11.12 -0.63 -3.36
C THR A 48 10.50 -1.09 -4.67
N PRO A 49 11.31 -1.46 -5.68
CA PRO A 49 10.80 -1.97 -6.95
C PRO A 49 9.85 -3.13 -6.71
N LEU A 50 8.68 -3.05 -7.36
CA LEU A 50 7.71 -4.13 -7.37
C LEU A 50 8.10 -5.11 -8.48
N ALA A 51 7.81 -6.40 -8.25
CA ALA A 51 8.22 -7.46 -9.18
C ALA A 51 7.45 -7.42 -10.50
N GLU A 52 6.22 -6.92 -10.47
CA GLU A 52 5.33 -6.89 -11.62
C GLU A 52 5.18 -5.46 -12.17
N PRO A 53 5.02 -5.32 -13.50
CA PRO A 53 4.77 -4.03 -14.12
C PRO A 53 3.36 -3.49 -13.81
N GLU A 54 2.40 -4.39 -13.58
CA GLU A 54 1.00 -4.07 -13.32
C GLU A 54 0.37 -5.07 -12.34
N PHE A 55 -0.69 -4.67 -11.64
CA PHE A 55 -1.41 -5.50 -10.68
C PHE A 55 -2.91 -5.46 -10.91
N ASP A 56 -3.57 -6.62 -10.98
CA ASP A 56 -5.04 -6.71 -11.04
C ASP A 56 -5.71 -6.35 -9.70
N ALA A 57 -5.06 -6.69 -8.60
CA ALA A 57 -5.56 -6.41 -7.26
C ALA A 57 -4.42 -6.07 -6.29
N VAL A 58 -4.65 -5.07 -5.45
CA VAL A 58 -3.68 -4.58 -4.47
C VAL A 58 -4.35 -4.46 -3.10
N LEU A 59 -3.78 -5.09 -2.09
CA LEU A 59 -4.20 -4.92 -0.69
C LEU A 59 -3.21 -4.03 0.06
N ILE A 60 -3.72 -2.94 0.64
CA ILE A 60 -2.97 -2.00 1.47
C ILE A 60 -3.45 -2.13 2.92
N ASP A 61 -2.74 -2.96 3.68
CA ASP A 61 -2.99 -3.20 5.10
C ASP A 61 -1.71 -3.15 5.95
N GLY A 62 -0.70 -2.44 5.45
CA GLY A 62 0.57 -2.24 6.13
C GLY A 62 0.69 -0.85 6.75
N ARG A 63 1.93 -0.36 6.77
CA ARG A 63 2.26 1.04 7.10
C ARG A 63 2.23 1.92 5.87
N PHE A 64 2.25 3.24 6.07
CA PHE A 64 2.34 4.23 5.01
C PHE A 64 1.22 4.11 3.96
N ARG A 65 -0.01 3.82 4.41
CA ARG A 65 -1.09 3.37 3.52
C ARG A 65 -1.42 4.35 2.40
N VAL A 66 -1.45 5.66 2.72
CA VAL A 66 -1.68 6.70 1.70
C VAL A 66 -0.53 6.74 0.70
N ALA A 67 0.72 6.70 1.16
CA ALA A 67 1.88 6.70 0.27
C ALA A 67 1.93 5.44 -0.62
N CYS A 68 1.61 4.26 -0.07
CA CYS A 68 1.49 3.02 -0.84
C CYS A 68 0.38 3.12 -1.91
N ALA A 69 -0.78 3.70 -1.56
CA ALA A 69 -1.87 3.90 -2.51
C ALA A 69 -1.49 4.87 -3.63
N LEU A 70 -0.85 6.00 -3.30
CA LEU A 70 -0.38 6.95 -4.32
C LEU A 70 0.71 6.33 -5.21
N LYS A 71 1.63 5.56 -4.64
CA LYS A 71 2.69 4.88 -5.39
C LYS A 71 2.13 3.87 -6.39
N ILE A 72 1.14 3.07 -5.98
CA ILE A 72 0.65 1.96 -6.79
C ILE A 72 -0.14 2.41 -8.01
N LEU A 73 -0.65 3.65 -8.07
CA LEU A 73 -1.35 4.24 -9.22
C LEU A 73 -0.64 3.99 -10.56
N ASN A 74 0.70 4.01 -10.58
CA ASN A 74 1.52 3.79 -11.78
C ASN A 74 1.54 2.34 -12.28
N PHE A 75 1.03 1.39 -11.49
CA PHE A 75 1.04 -0.05 -11.74
C PHE A 75 -0.40 -0.60 -11.87
N LEU A 76 -1.39 0.29 -12.02
CA LEU A 76 -2.79 -0.10 -12.18
C LEU A 76 -3.19 0.00 -13.65
N THR A 77 -4.05 -0.92 -14.07
CA THR A 77 -4.82 -0.86 -15.30
C THR A 77 -6.23 -0.34 -15.00
N GLU A 78 -7.08 -0.19 -16.02
CA GLU A 78 -8.50 0.16 -15.83
C GLU A 78 -9.29 -0.91 -15.06
N GLY A 79 -8.87 -2.18 -15.16
CA GLY A 79 -9.48 -3.31 -14.46
C GLY A 79 -9.04 -3.45 -13.00
N SER A 80 -7.93 -2.80 -12.63
CA SER A 80 -7.33 -2.98 -11.32
C SER A 80 -8.20 -2.46 -10.17
N VAL A 81 -8.09 -3.14 -9.02
CA VAL A 81 -8.71 -2.69 -7.76
C VAL A 81 -7.68 -2.51 -6.65
N VAL A 82 -7.86 -1.48 -5.84
CA VAL A 82 -7.06 -1.23 -4.63
C VAL A 82 -7.96 -1.32 -3.42
N MET A 83 -7.60 -2.20 -2.50
CA MET A 83 -8.30 -2.42 -1.24
C MET A 83 -7.50 -1.78 -0.10
N ILE A 84 -8.07 -0.80 0.59
CA ILE A 84 -7.42 -0.11 1.71
C ILE A 84 -8.17 -0.41 2.99
N HIS A 85 -7.50 -1.10 3.91
CA HIS A 85 -8.10 -1.44 5.20
C HIS A 85 -8.04 -0.24 6.16
N ASP A 86 -8.80 -0.30 7.26
CA ASP A 86 -8.97 0.78 8.25
C ASP A 86 -9.55 2.10 7.71
N TRP A 87 -10.21 2.03 6.56
CA TRP A 87 -10.78 3.19 5.87
C TRP A 87 -11.85 3.88 6.70
N LYS A 88 -12.85 3.15 7.21
CA LYS A 88 -14.04 3.72 7.87
C LYS A 88 -13.67 4.70 8.99
N GLN A 89 -12.68 4.34 9.80
CA GLN A 89 -12.23 5.13 10.94
C GLN A 89 -11.17 6.18 10.58
N ARG A 90 -10.61 6.16 9.37
CA ARG A 90 -9.56 7.08 8.90
C ARG A 90 -9.98 7.83 7.63
N LYS A 91 -11.27 7.83 7.29
CA LYS A 91 -11.77 8.40 6.05
C LYS A 91 -11.38 9.87 5.89
N ASP A 92 -11.36 10.65 6.96
CA ASP A 92 -11.00 12.07 6.90
C ASP A 92 -9.50 12.29 6.64
N LYS A 93 -8.67 11.27 6.89
CA LYS A 93 -7.24 11.28 6.61
C LYS A 93 -6.90 10.65 5.27
N TYR A 94 -7.53 9.52 4.94
CA TYR A 94 -7.26 8.77 3.70
C TYR A 94 -8.03 9.33 2.52
N GLY A 95 -9.25 9.80 2.73
CA GLY A 95 -10.15 10.31 1.71
C GLY A 95 -9.57 11.47 0.92
N PRO A 96 -9.25 12.61 1.55
CA PRO A 96 -8.79 13.80 0.82
C PRO A 96 -7.62 13.53 -0.14
N PRO A 97 -6.49 12.91 0.27
CA PRO A 97 -5.37 12.70 -0.66
C PRO A 97 -5.61 11.60 -1.70
N LEU A 98 -6.55 10.67 -1.46
CA LEU A 98 -6.74 9.51 -2.35
C LEU A 98 -7.90 9.72 -3.33
N LEU A 99 -9.00 10.35 -2.92
CA LEU A 99 -10.18 10.51 -3.78
C LEU A 99 -9.98 11.51 -4.92
N GLU A 100 -8.88 12.27 -4.91
CA GLU A 100 -8.36 13.03 -6.04
C GLU A 100 -8.00 12.11 -7.24
N PHE A 101 -7.45 10.92 -6.97
CA PHE A 101 -6.94 9.99 -7.99
C PHE A 101 -7.73 8.69 -8.08
N TYR A 102 -8.52 8.39 -7.05
CA TYR A 102 -9.33 7.20 -6.93
C TYR A 102 -10.82 7.53 -6.90
N GLU A 103 -11.60 6.62 -7.45
CA GLU A 103 -13.03 6.49 -7.19
C GLU A 103 -13.25 5.35 -6.20
N MET A 104 -14.12 5.58 -5.21
CA MET A 104 -14.54 4.51 -4.30
C MET A 104 -15.69 3.73 -4.93
N ILE A 105 -15.47 2.43 -5.11
CA ILE A 105 -16.44 1.52 -5.71
C ILE A 105 -17.36 0.93 -4.66
N GLU A 106 -16.78 0.50 -3.53
CA GLU A 106 -17.51 -0.16 -2.46
C GLU A 106 -16.79 0.04 -1.11
N GLN A 107 -17.52 -0.14 -0.02
CA GLN A 107 -16.95 -0.27 1.31
C GLN A 107 -17.61 -1.45 2.04
N ALA A 108 -16.78 -2.36 2.54
CA ALA A 108 -17.19 -3.47 3.39
C ALA A 108 -16.56 -3.33 4.78
N ASP A 109 -17.38 -2.96 5.78
CA ASP A 109 -16.93 -2.59 7.13
C ASP A 109 -15.80 -1.54 7.13
N LYS A 110 -14.57 -1.95 7.43
CA LYS A 110 -13.37 -1.08 7.48
C LYS A 110 -12.57 -1.09 6.17
N LEU A 111 -12.90 -1.94 5.22
CA LEU A 111 -12.20 -2.07 3.95
C LEU A 111 -12.89 -1.20 2.89
N ALA A 112 -12.14 -0.30 2.25
CA ALA A 112 -12.60 0.40 1.05
C ALA A 112 -12.03 -0.27 -0.20
N VAL A 113 -12.85 -0.39 -1.24
CA VAL A 113 -12.45 -0.84 -2.58
C VAL A 113 -12.44 0.38 -3.50
N LEU A 114 -11.30 0.66 -4.09
CA LEU A 114 -11.03 1.82 -4.91
C LEU A 114 -10.62 1.39 -6.33
N ARG A 115 -10.95 2.22 -7.32
CA ARG A 115 -10.43 2.13 -8.69
C ARG A 115 -9.74 3.43 -9.06
N ARG A 116 -8.67 3.35 -9.84
CA ARG A 116 -7.99 4.53 -10.37
C ARG A 116 -8.93 5.29 -11.30
N ARG A 117 -8.99 6.61 -11.17
CA ARG A 117 -9.72 7.46 -12.12
C ARG A 117 -9.07 7.40 -13.51
N PRO A 118 -9.84 7.32 -14.62
CA PRO A 118 -9.26 7.26 -15.96
C PRO A 118 -8.37 8.47 -16.31
N ASP A 119 -8.73 9.65 -15.81
CA ASP A 119 -8.10 10.95 -16.05
C ASP A 119 -7.18 11.40 -14.90
N TRP A 120 -6.70 10.47 -14.07
CA TRP A 120 -5.82 10.80 -12.96
C TRP A 120 -4.55 11.52 -13.42
N ASP A 121 -4.18 12.59 -12.71
CA ASP A 121 -2.96 13.33 -12.97
C ASP A 121 -1.77 12.63 -12.30
N LYS A 122 -0.91 12.04 -13.12
CA LYS A 122 0.28 11.31 -12.68
C LYS A 122 1.30 12.19 -11.96
N ASP A 123 1.50 13.42 -12.43
CA ASP A 123 2.48 14.33 -11.85
C ASP A 123 1.96 14.89 -10.53
N ALA A 124 0.67 15.23 -10.46
CA ALA A 124 0.02 15.63 -9.22
C ALA A 124 0.06 14.52 -8.16
N ALA A 125 -0.19 13.26 -8.55
CA ALA A 125 -0.09 12.12 -7.64
C ALA A 125 1.35 11.92 -7.13
N ALA A 126 2.35 12.12 -7.99
CA ALA A 126 3.76 12.05 -7.59
C ALA A 126 4.14 13.17 -6.62
N ALA A 127 3.66 14.39 -6.86
CA ALA A 127 3.84 15.52 -5.93
C ALA A 127 3.16 15.24 -4.59
N LYS A 128 1.92 14.73 -4.61
CA LYS A 128 1.18 14.36 -3.40
C LYS A 128 1.92 13.28 -2.62
N LEU A 129 2.48 12.27 -3.28
CA LEU A 129 3.23 11.18 -2.64
C LEU A 129 4.40 11.69 -1.79
N GLU A 130 5.12 12.73 -2.22
CA GLU A 130 6.24 13.28 -1.44
C GLU A 130 5.80 13.82 -0.06
N GLU A 131 4.54 14.27 0.07
CA GLU A 131 3.98 14.74 1.35
C GLU A 131 3.73 13.60 2.36
N TYR A 132 3.62 12.34 1.91
CA TYR A 132 3.18 11.21 2.73
C TYR A 132 4.28 10.20 3.09
N TYR A 133 5.54 10.38 2.67
CA TYR A 133 6.62 9.48 3.08
C TYR A 133 6.91 9.49 4.59
N ALA A 134 6.56 10.57 5.28
CA ALA A 134 6.71 10.70 6.72
C ALA A 134 5.48 10.22 7.52
N ASP A 135 4.44 9.73 6.85
CA ASP A 135 3.18 9.35 7.49
C ASP A 135 3.02 7.82 7.59
N PRO A 136 3.39 7.20 8.72
CA PRO A 136 3.28 5.75 8.89
C PRO A 136 1.85 5.27 9.16
N ALA A 137 0.86 6.15 9.39
CA ALA A 137 -0.42 5.79 9.99
C ALA A 137 -1.43 5.14 9.02
#